data_AF-A0A0G0P7S3-F1
#
_entry.id   AF-A0A0G0P7S3-F1
#
_cell.length_a   1.000
_cell.length_b   1.000
_cell.length_c   1.000
_cell.angle_alpha   90.00
_cell.angle_beta   90.00
_cell.angle_gamma   90.00
#
_symmetry.space_group_name_H-M   'P 1'
#
loop_
_entity.id
_entity.type
_entity.pdbx_description
1 polymer ?
#
loop_
_entity_poly.entity_id
_entity_poly.type
_entity_poly.pdbx_seq_one_letter_code
_entity_poly.pdbx_strand_id
1 'polypeptide(L)'
;MNIDLEKIEVKVKVIEEKKLKAIISLVIGDIIIKGFRVSESKFFNEMGDMLWLTPPSYMGGGRYHPIFYMPDKELWKQLEKRIWDEYYRQLKEYHKKRFDLADDDIPIVNP
;
A
#
# COMPACT_ATOMS: atom_id res chain seq x y z
N MET A 1 23.65 -3.98 2.30
CA MET A 1 22.96 -2.95 1.50
C MET A 1 22.15 -2.11 2.48
N ASN A 2 22.45 -0.82 2.60
CA ASN A 2 21.64 0.08 3.43
C ASN A 2 20.51 0.61 2.55
N ILE A 3 19.26 0.31 2.89
CA ILE A 3 18.10 0.84 2.17
C ILE A 3 17.74 2.17 2.80
N ASP A 4 17.81 3.23 1.99
CA ASP A 4 17.33 4.55 2.38
C ASP A 4 15.83 4.63 2.07
N LEU A 5 15.00 4.48 3.12
CA LEU A 5 13.55 4.46 2.99
C LEU A 5 12.99 5.77 2.42
N GLU A 6 13.68 6.89 2.61
CA GLU A 6 13.22 8.20 2.13
C GLU A 6 13.25 8.32 0.60
N LYS A 7 14.10 7.53 -0.05
CA LYS A 7 14.24 7.49 -1.50
C LYS A 7 13.31 6.49 -2.18
N ILE A 8 12.53 5.73 -1.41
CA ILE A 8 11.57 4.79 -1.96
C ILE A 8 10.33 5.56 -2.41
N GLU A 9 10.10 5.59 -3.72
CA GLU A 9 8.85 6.09 -4.28
C GLU A 9 7.79 4.98 -4.22
N VAL A 10 6.62 5.29 -3.68
CA VAL A 10 5.49 4.36 -3.58
C VAL A 10 4.42 4.80 -4.57
N LYS A 11 4.07 3.92 -5.52
CA LYS A 11 3.04 4.16 -6.53
C LYS A 11 1.79 3.36 -6.18
N VAL A 12 0.65 4.03 -6.11
CA VAL A 12 -0.64 3.43 -5.74
C VAL A 12 -1.51 3.37 -6.99
N LYS A 13 -1.92 2.15 -7.38
CA LYS A 13 -2.98 1.94 -8.36
C LYS A 13 -4.26 1.56 -7.64
N VAL A 14 -5.18 2.51 -7.51
CA VAL A 14 -6.52 2.28 -6.94
C VAL A 14 -7.36 1.46 -7.93
N ILE A 15 -8.03 0.42 -7.44
CA ILE A 15 -8.84 -0.52 -8.25
C ILE A 15 -10.27 -0.62 -7.71
N GLU A 16 -10.44 -0.66 -6.39
CA GLU A 16 -11.75 -0.79 -5.71
C GLU A 16 -12.63 -1.96 -6.22
N GLU A 17 -12.01 -3.10 -6.56
CA GLU A 17 -12.73 -4.29 -7.04
C GLU A 17 -12.88 -5.33 -5.93
N LYS A 18 -14.14 -5.60 -5.53
CA LYS A 18 -14.47 -6.55 -4.46
C LYS A 18 -13.66 -6.20 -3.19
N LYS A 19 -12.82 -7.15 -2.75
CA LYS A 19 -11.94 -7.00 -1.60
C LYS A 19 -10.64 -6.28 -1.93
N LEU A 20 -10.20 -6.22 -3.19
CA LEU A 20 -8.94 -5.59 -3.57
C LEU A 20 -9.16 -4.09 -3.78
N LYS A 21 -8.50 -3.26 -2.96
CA LYS A 21 -8.65 -1.80 -3.02
C LYS A 21 -7.57 -1.14 -3.84
N ALA A 22 -6.32 -1.60 -3.71
CA ALA A 22 -5.22 -1.08 -4.51
C ALA A 22 -4.10 -2.10 -4.73
N ILE A 23 -3.31 -1.85 -5.78
CA ILE A 23 -2.02 -2.48 -6.01
C ILE A 23 -0.93 -1.43 -5.82
N ILE A 24 0.07 -1.76 -5.00
CA ILE A 24 1.20 -0.89 -4.69
C ILE A 24 2.44 -1.38 -5.43
N SER A 25 3.23 -0.43 -5.91
CA SER A 25 4.57 -0.65 -6.45
C SER A 25 5.59 0.21 -5.71
N LEU A 26 6.72 -0.37 -5.34
CA LEU A 26 7.85 0.33 -4.73
C LEU A 26 8.92 0.54 -5.80
N VAL A 27 9.44 1.76 -5.91
CA VAL A 27 10.57 2.09 -6.77
C VAL A 27 11.76 2.45 -5.88
N ILE A 28 12.85 1.70 -6.02
CA ILE A 28 14.07 1.80 -5.21
C ILE A 28 15.24 1.94 -6.17
N GLY A 29 15.63 3.19 -6.48
CA GLY A 29 16.56 3.46 -7.58
C GLY A 29 16.06 2.84 -8.89
N ASP A 30 16.86 1.96 -9.50
CA ASP A 30 16.52 1.28 -10.75
C ASP A 30 15.67 0.02 -10.58
N ILE A 31 15.32 -0.35 -9.34
CA ILE A 31 14.56 -1.56 -9.03
C ILE A 31 13.10 -1.19 -8.79
N ILE A 32 12.18 -1.88 -9.47
CA ILE A 32 10.74 -1.73 -9.25
C ILE A 32 10.16 -3.04 -8.72
N ILE A 33 9.62 -3.00 -7.51
CA ILE A 33 8.95 -4.13 -6.86
C ILE A 33 7.44 -3.90 -6.97
N LYS A 34 6.76 -4.74 -7.77
CA LYS A 34 5.31 -4.62 -8.01
C LYS A 34 4.55 -5.72 -7.30
N GLY A 35 3.27 -5.46 -7.02
CA GLY A 35 2.32 -6.51 -6.63
C GLY A 35 2.04 -6.59 -5.13
N PHE A 36 2.42 -5.58 -4.36
CA PHE A 36 1.84 -5.38 -3.04
C PHE A 36 0.34 -5.12 -3.19
N ARG A 37 -0.49 -5.69 -2.32
CA ARG A 37 -1.95 -5.60 -2.41
C ARG A 37 -2.52 -5.00 -1.13
N VAL A 38 -3.35 -3.98 -1.27
CA VAL A 38 -4.21 -3.48 -0.19
C VAL A 38 -5.58 -4.10 -0.37
N SER A 39 -6.03 -4.89 0.60
CA SER A 39 -7.32 -5.59 0.55
C SER A 39 -8.13 -5.42 1.82
N GLU A 40 -9.45 -5.55 1.73
CA GLU A 40 -10.32 -5.65 2.91
C GLU A 40 -9.89 -6.80 3.82
N SER A 41 -9.88 -6.50 5.11
CA SER A 41 -9.55 -7.40 6.19
C SER A 41 -10.74 -7.57 7.12
N LYS A 42 -10.74 -8.64 7.91
CA LYS A 42 -11.66 -8.80 9.04
C LYS A 42 -11.09 -8.22 10.34
N PHE A 43 -9.83 -7.78 10.32
CA PHE A 43 -9.09 -7.29 11.47
C PHE A 43 -8.59 -5.87 11.18
N PHE A 44 -8.47 -5.07 12.24
CA PHE A 44 -7.85 -3.75 12.18
C PHE A 44 -6.34 -3.87 11.99
N ASN A 45 -5.77 -3.04 11.12
CA ASN A 45 -4.34 -2.84 10.99
C ASN A 45 -3.83 -1.84 12.06
N GLU A 46 -2.52 -1.58 12.06
CA GLU A 46 -1.90 -0.61 12.98
C GLU A 46 -2.40 0.84 12.76
N MET A 47 -3.05 1.13 11.63
CA MET A 47 -3.62 2.43 11.30
C MET A 47 -5.09 2.58 11.76
N GLY A 48 -5.69 1.55 12.36
CA GLY A 48 -7.10 1.58 12.78
C GLY A 48 -8.11 1.20 11.69
N ASP A 49 -7.63 0.71 10.54
CA ASP A 49 -8.47 0.36 9.38
C ASP A 49 -8.65 -1.14 9.19
N MET A 50 -9.80 -1.55 8.65
CA MET A 50 -10.06 -2.94 8.24
C MET A 50 -9.46 -3.24 6.85
N LEU A 51 -8.19 -2.84 6.65
CA LEU A 51 -7.41 -3.08 5.44
C LEU A 51 -6.13 -3.85 5.78
N TRP A 52 -5.64 -4.65 4.86
CA TRP A 52 -4.41 -5.41 5.03
C TRP A 52 -3.47 -5.23 3.84
N LEU A 53 -2.19 -4.95 4.14
CA LEU A 53 -1.12 -4.89 3.15
C LEU A 53 -0.51 -6.29 3.00
N THR A 54 -0.59 -6.86 1.80
CA THR A 54 0.01 -8.16 1.49
C THR A 54 1.19 -7.98 0.55
N PRO A 55 2.40 -8.44 0.93
CA PRO A 55 3.56 -8.45 0.03
C PRO A 55 3.33 -9.27 -1.25
N PRO A 56 4.08 -9.00 -2.34
CA PRO A 56 3.96 -9.74 -3.58
C PRO A 56 4.32 -11.21 -3.38
N SER A 57 3.52 -12.06 -4.02
CA SER A 57 3.68 -13.52 -4.06
C SER A 57 3.24 -14.05 -5.42
N TYR A 58 3.74 -15.21 -5.80
CA TYR A 58 3.25 -15.96 -6.97
C TYR A 58 2.68 -17.30 -6.54
N MET A 59 1.77 -17.86 -7.35
CA MET A 59 1.24 -19.20 -7.15
C MET A 59 2.02 -20.20 -8.01
N GLY A 60 2.56 -21.23 -7.40
CA GLY A 60 3.28 -22.32 -8.06
C GLY A 60 2.99 -23.64 -7.38
N GLY A 61 2.58 -24.67 -8.14
CA GLY A 61 2.24 -25.98 -7.59
C GLY A 61 1.10 -25.94 -6.55
N GLY A 62 0.14 -25.03 -6.72
CA GLY A 62 -1.00 -24.86 -5.80
C GLY A 62 -0.66 -24.15 -4.49
N ARG A 63 0.56 -23.65 -4.31
CA ARG A 63 0.99 -22.90 -3.12
C ARG A 63 1.42 -21.48 -3.49
N TYR A 64 1.19 -20.54 -2.59
CA TYR A 64 1.69 -19.18 -2.72
C TYR A 64 3.10 -19.08 -2.16
N HIS A 65 4.00 -18.48 -2.93
CA HIS A 65 5.40 -18.28 -2.59
C HIS A 65 5.70 -16.78 -2.51
N PRO A 66 6.22 -16.26 -1.38
CA PRO A 66 6.57 -14.86 -1.25
C PRO A 66 7.73 -14.50 -2.19
N ILE A 67 7.64 -13.33 -2.82
CA ILE A 67 8.69 -12.79 -3.71
C ILE A 67 9.50 -11.70 -2.99
N PHE A 68 8.84 -11.01 -2.07
CA PHE A 68 9.47 -9.96 -1.27
C PHE A 68 9.60 -10.42 0.17
N TYR A 69 10.79 -10.23 0.74
CA TYR A 69 11.07 -10.52 2.13
C TYR A 69 12.03 -9.48 2.69
N MET A 70 11.67 -8.90 3.84
CA MET A 70 12.49 -7.96 4.58
C MET A 70 12.75 -8.57 5.97
N PRO A 71 13.98 -9.07 6.23
CA PRO A 71 14.27 -9.77 7.49
C PRO A 71 14.28 -8.83 8.71
N ASP A 72 14.68 -7.58 8.50
CA ASP A 72 14.65 -6.55 9.53
C ASP A 72 13.21 -6.08 9.76
N LYS A 73 12.67 -6.44 10.93
CA LYS A 73 11.29 -6.13 11.31
C LYS A 73 11.07 -4.64 11.53
N GLU A 74 12.08 -3.92 12.01
CA GLU A 74 11.97 -2.49 12.29
C GLU A 74 11.96 -1.72 10.96
N LEU A 75 12.86 -2.09 10.05
CA LEU A 75 12.86 -1.55 8.69
C LEU A 75 11.55 -1.85 7.96
N TRP A 76 11.00 -3.05 8.14
CA TRP A 76 9.70 -3.42 7.56
C TRP A 76 8.58 -2.52 8.08
N LYS A 77 8.49 -2.29 9.40
CA LYS A 77 7.48 -1.42 9.98
C LYS A 77 7.56 0.01 9.44
N GLN A 78 8.77 0.55 9.32
CA GLN A 78 8.97 1.89 8.77
C GLN A 78 8.55 1.97 7.29
N LEU A 79 8.88 0.95 6.49
CA LEU A 79 8.43 0.85 5.12
C LEU A 79 6.89 0.70 5.03
N GLU A 80 6.30 -0.16 5.85
CA GLU A 80 4.86 -0.38 5.90
C GLU A 80 4.11 0.92 6.24
N LYS A 81 4.57 1.66 7.26
CA LYS A 81 4.03 2.98 7.58
C LYS A 81 4.09 3.93 6.39
N ARG A 82 5.24 4.03 5.71
CA ARG A 82 5.39 4.87 4.51
C ARG A 82 4.43 4.46 3.39
N ILE A 83 4.23 3.16 3.19
CA ILE A 83 3.28 2.64 2.20
C ILE A 83 1.85 3.08 2.54
N TRP A 84 1.46 2.99 3.82
CA TRP A 84 0.14 3.42 4.27
C TRP A 84 -0.06 4.93 4.11
N ASP A 85 0.88 5.75 4.60
CA ASP A 85 0.84 7.21 4.47
C ASP A 85 0.62 7.63 3.00
N GLU A 86 1.37 7.00 2.09
CA GLU A 86 1.31 7.29 0.66
C GLU A 86 0.05 6.72 -0.03
N TYR A 87 -0.45 5.57 0.46
CA TYR A 87 -1.73 5.02 0.04
C TYR A 87 -2.89 5.97 0.33
N TYR A 88 -3.01 6.47 1.57
CA TYR A 88 -4.10 7.39 1.92
C TYR A 88 -4.00 8.72 1.18
N ARG A 89 -2.77 9.24 1.00
CA ARG A 89 -2.52 10.45 0.23
C ARG A 89 -3.01 10.31 -1.21
N GLN A 90 -2.57 9.26 -1.93
CA GLN A 90 -2.98 9.04 -3.32
C GLN A 90 -4.45 8.61 -3.46
N LEU A 91 -5.01 7.90 -2.47
CA LEU A 91 -6.44 7.56 -2.45
C LEU A 91 -7.30 8.82 -2.36
N LYS A 92 -6.95 9.76 -1.48
CA LYS A 92 -7.64 11.06 -1.36
C LYS A 92 -7.57 11.83 -2.68
N GLU A 93 -6.40 11.89 -3.31
CA GLU A 93 -6.25 12.52 -4.63
C GLU A 93 -7.07 11.84 -5.72
N TYR A 94 -7.14 10.52 -5.71
CA TYR A 94 -7.94 9.75 -6.65
C TYR A 94 -9.44 10.04 -6.48
N HIS A 95 -9.96 10.05 -5.25
CA HIS A 95 -11.36 10.38 -4.99
C HIS A 95 -11.69 11.84 -5.34
N LYS A 96 -10.81 12.79 -5.00
CA LYS A 96 -10.95 14.20 -5.45
C LYS A 96 -11.14 14.29 -6.95
N LYS A 97 -10.25 13.66 -7.72
CA LYS A 97 -10.29 13.65 -9.19
C LYS A 97 -11.50 12.91 -9.76
N ARG A 98 -11.91 11.81 -9.13
CA ARG A 98 -13.02 10.97 -9.61
C ARG A 98 -14.39 11.62 -9.41
N PHE A 99 -14.56 12.37 -8.32
CA PHE A 99 -15.83 12.96 -7.92
C PHE A 99 -15.89 14.49 -8.11
N ASP A 100 -14.86 15.10 -8.68
CA ASP A 100 -14.74 16.55 -8.90
C ASP A 100 -14.95 17.37 -7.61
N LEU A 101 -14.44 16.85 -6.48
CA LEU A 101 -14.62 17.46 -5.16
C LEU A 101 -13.59 18.58 -4.96
N ALA A 102 -14.06 19.74 -4.47
CA ALA A 102 -13.20 20.80 -3.95
C ALA A 102 -12.63 20.39 -2.58
N ASP A 103 -11.53 21.01 -2.15
CA ASP A 103 -10.81 20.65 -0.91
C ASP A 103 -11.69 20.76 0.36
N ASP A 104 -12.74 21.57 0.33
CA ASP A 104 -13.66 21.84 1.44
C ASP A 104 -14.74 20.76 1.65
N ASP A 105 -14.95 19.84 0.70
CA ASP A 105 -16.05 18.86 0.73
C ASP A 105 -15.63 17.47 1.26
N ILE A 106 -14.38 17.31 1.71
CA ILE A 106 -13.87 15.99 2.10
C ILE A 106 -14.14 15.79 3.59
N PRO A 107 -14.97 14.80 3.98
CA PRO A 107 -15.13 14.47 5.39
C PRO A 107 -13.76 14.09 5.95
N ILE A 108 -13.39 14.74 7.06
CA ILE A 108 -12.22 14.37 7.85
C ILE A 108 -12.50 12.96 8.36
N VAL A 109 -11.95 11.95 7.69
CA VAL A 109 -11.85 10.61 8.26
C VAL A 109 -10.79 10.73 9.34
N ASN A 110 -11.22 11.01 10.56
CA ASN A 110 -10.36 10.86 11.73
C ASN A 110 -10.05 9.35 11.89
N PRO A 111 -8.79 8.98 12.16
CA PRO A 111 -8.42 7.62 12.54
C PRO A 111 -9.13 7.20 13.84
#